data_AF-A0A7S0WD38-F1
#
_entry.id   AF-A0A7S0WD38-F1
#
_cell.length_a   1.000
_cell.length_b   1.000
_cell.length_c   1.000
_cell.angle_alpha   90.00
_cell.angle_beta   90.00
_cell.angle_gamma   90.00
#
_symmetry.space_group_name_H-M   'P 1'
#
loop_
_entity.id
_entity.type
_entity.pdbx_description
1 polymer ?
#
loop_
_entity_poly.entity_id
_entity_poly.type
_entity_poly.pdbx_seq_one_letter_code
_entity_poly.pdbx_strand_id
1 'polypeptide(L)'
;VLPALSPRYYSIASSPFVQPSRVRIAFTLVDWVAEGGRPKRGLCTHWLYSLCRGLSTNPDELLDQPPVHVPVTLNPTKDFKLPEDPSTRIVMVGPGTGVAPFVGFIQHRTTIGEELEEEKRAMGDRCDGVWRGMPVRLDDECVEERSVGPMWLFFGCRSEDRDFLYREELSRLAAREAVRLSTAFSRSGASKVYVQDRMREHGGELARWLLEGSAILYVCGDGARMAKDVRAAVCTILDEHGGALLGGQTGDRVVAKWEK
;
A
#
# COMPACT_ATOMS: atom_id res chain seq x y z
N VAL A 1 -8.34 18.91 36.09
CA VAL A 1 -9.00 19.42 34.86
C VAL A 1 -8.97 18.31 33.81
N LEU A 2 -10.08 18.01 33.14
CA LEU A 2 -10.11 17.00 32.08
C LEU A 2 -9.59 17.60 30.76
N PRO A 3 -8.72 16.91 30.01
CA PRO A 3 -8.21 17.39 28.73
C PRO A 3 -9.31 17.34 27.65
N ALA A 4 -9.15 18.16 26.60
CA ALA A 4 -10.02 18.10 25.43
C ALA A 4 -9.89 16.74 24.71
N LEU A 5 -11.00 16.28 24.12
CA LEU A 5 -11.01 15.04 23.36
C LEU A 5 -10.30 15.24 22.01
N SER A 6 -9.20 14.54 21.80
CA SER A 6 -8.45 14.60 20.54
C SER A 6 -9.12 13.80 19.41
N PRO A 7 -9.03 14.24 18.14
CA PRO A 7 -9.44 13.43 17.00
C PRO A 7 -8.55 12.18 16.86
N ARG A 8 -9.07 11.16 16.18
CA ARG A 8 -8.31 9.94 15.84
C ARG A 8 -8.08 9.90 14.34
N TYR A 9 -6.83 9.64 13.96
CA TYR A 9 -6.41 9.58 12.57
C TYR A 9 -6.54 8.16 12.03
N TYR A 10 -6.98 8.05 10.78
CA TYR A 10 -7.06 6.82 10.02
C TYR A 10 -6.42 7.03 8.67
N SER A 11 -5.70 6.02 8.18
CA SER A 11 -5.16 6.04 6.83
C SER A 11 -6.26 5.80 5.81
N ILE A 12 -6.29 6.63 4.77
CA ILE A 12 -7.25 6.51 3.68
C ILE A 12 -6.89 5.28 2.83
N ALA A 13 -7.87 4.43 2.56
CA ALA A 13 -7.76 3.19 1.80
C ALA A 13 -8.45 3.27 0.42
N SER A 14 -8.49 4.47 -0.14
CA SER A 14 -9.02 4.73 -1.48
C SER A 14 -8.14 5.73 -2.23
N SER A 15 -8.09 5.61 -3.55
CA SER A 15 -7.54 6.61 -4.45
C SER A 15 -8.62 7.61 -4.87
N PRO A 16 -8.33 8.92 -4.92
CA PRO A 16 -9.27 9.90 -5.48
C PRO A 16 -9.50 9.70 -6.99
N PHE A 17 -8.63 8.99 -7.71
CA PHE A 17 -8.83 8.67 -9.12
C PHE A 17 -9.91 7.59 -9.33
N VAL A 18 -10.05 6.68 -8.37
CA VAL A 18 -11.10 5.64 -8.42
C VAL A 18 -12.37 6.12 -7.72
N GLN A 19 -12.24 6.89 -6.65
CA GLN A 19 -13.35 7.35 -5.81
C GLN A 19 -13.18 8.83 -5.42
N PRO A 20 -13.48 9.79 -6.33
CA PRO A 20 -13.25 11.21 -6.09
C PRO A 20 -14.04 11.79 -4.90
N SER A 21 -15.22 11.24 -4.64
CA SER A 21 -16.17 11.72 -3.62
C SER A 21 -16.31 10.78 -2.42
N ARG A 22 -15.48 9.72 -2.33
CA ARG A 22 -15.58 8.70 -1.26
C ARG A 22 -14.22 8.37 -0.66
N VAL A 23 -14.17 8.39 0.66
CA VAL A 23 -13.01 7.97 1.46
C VAL A 23 -13.32 6.64 2.12
N ARG A 24 -12.40 5.67 1.97
CA ARG A 24 -12.46 4.38 2.68
C ARG A 24 -11.45 4.41 3.83
N ILE A 25 -11.80 3.83 4.98
CA ILE A 25 -10.87 3.62 6.09
C ILE A 25 -10.99 2.18 6.59
N ALA A 26 -9.90 1.63 7.12
CA ALA A 26 -9.93 0.39 7.88
C ALA A 26 -9.48 0.65 9.31
N PHE A 27 -10.15 0.01 10.27
CA PHE A 27 -9.80 0.12 11.68
C PHE A 27 -10.02 -1.21 12.40
N THR A 28 -9.26 -1.43 13.46
CA THR A 28 -9.42 -2.57 14.37
C THR A 28 -10.11 -2.09 15.65
N LEU A 29 -11.04 -2.89 16.18
CA LEU A 29 -11.59 -2.63 17.51
C LEU A 29 -10.49 -2.71 18.57
N VAL A 30 -10.42 -1.67 19.40
CA VAL A 30 -9.37 -1.55 20.42
C VAL A 30 -9.96 -1.88 21.77
N ASP A 31 -9.54 -3.01 22.32
CA ASP A 31 -9.84 -3.46 23.67
C ASP A 31 -8.54 -3.67 24.45
N TRP A 32 -8.53 -3.26 25.72
CA TRP A 32 -7.41 -3.52 26.61
C TRP A 32 -7.87 -3.69 28.06
N VAL A 33 -7.03 -4.29 28.88
CA VAL A 33 -7.26 -4.40 30.33
C VAL A 33 -6.43 -3.32 31.02
N ALA A 34 -7.08 -2.45 31.78
CA ALA A 34 -6.40 -1.39 32.53
C ALA A 34 -5.67 -1.96 33.77
N GLU A 35 -4.71 -1.20 34.29
CA GLU A 35 -4.14 -1.43 35.62
C GLU A 35 -5.29 -1.48 36.64
N GLY A 36 -5.50 -2.65 37.27
CA GLY A 36 -6.67 -2.95 38.10
C GLY A 36 -7.69 -3.91 37.46
N GLY A 37 -7.40 -4.52 36.32
CA GLY A 37 -8.17 -5.63 35.75
C GLY A 37 -9.47 -5.22 35.03
N ARG A 38 -9.78 -3.92 34.97
CA ARG A 38 -11.01 -3.43 34.32
C ARG A 38 -10.86 -3.43 32.80
N PRO A 39 -11.78 -4.04 32.04
CA PRO A 39 -11.78 -3.94 30.59
C PRO A 39 -12.08 -2.51 30.16
N LYS A 40 -11.32 -2.01 29.18
CA LYS A 40 -11.49 -0.70 28.57
C LYS A 40 -11.54 -0.83 27.06
N ARG A 41 -12.22 0.15 26.44
CA ARG A 41 -12.54 0.20 25.02
C ARG A 41 -12.06 1.50 24.40
N GLY A 42 -11.58 1.42 23.17
CA GLY A 42 -11.17 2.59 22.40
C GLY A 42 -12.42 3.41 22.05
N LEU A 43 -12.44 4.69 22.45
CA LEU A 43 -13.59 5.56 22.26
C LEU A 43 -14.01 5.65 20.78
N CYS A 44 -13.07 6.00 19.90
CA CYS A 44 -13.36 6.22 18.48
C CYS A 44 -13.72 4.92 17.74
N THR A 45 -12.97 3.83 17.95
CA THR A 45 -13.19 2.58 17.21
C THR A 45 -14.51 1.90 17.60
N HIS A 46 -14.88 1.94 18.88
CA HIS A 46 -16.18 1.42 19.32
C HIS A 46 -17.34 2.33 18.93
N TRP A 47 -17.15 3.65 18.94
CA TRP A 47 -18.15 4.58 18.42
C TRP A 47 -18.41 4.34 16.93
N LEU A 48 -17.37 4.30 16.09
CA LEU A 48 -17.50 3.98 14.66
C LEU A 48 -18.16 2.62 14.44
N TYR A 49 -17.76 1.59 15.19
CA TYR A 49 -18.40 0.29 15.10
C TYR A 49 -19.89 0.35 15.47
N SER A 50 -20.26 1.10 16.50
CA SER A 50 -21.68 1.26 16.88
C SER A 50 -22.51 1.91 15.79
N LEU A 51 -21.93 2.86 15.03
CA LEU A 51 -22.56 3.45 13.85
C LEU A 51 -22.71 2.44 12.72
N CYS A 52 -21.70 1.57 12.51
CA CYS A 52 -21.70 0.57 11.44
C CYS A 52 -22.64 -0.61 11.71
N ARG A 53 -22.97 -0.93 12.96
CA ARG A 53 -23.76 -2.13 13.32
C ARG A 53 -25.15 -2.19 12.70
N GLY A 54 -25.74 -1.06 12.35
CA GLY A 54 -27.04 -0.97 11.68
C GLY A 54 -26.95 -0.88 10.15
N LEU A 55 -25.74 -0.74 9.60
CA LEU A 55 -25.54 -0.52 8.18
C LEU A 55 -25.52 -1.84 7.42
N SER A 56 -26.15 -1.86 6.24
CA SER A 56 -26.01 -3.00 5.35
C SER A 56 -24.56 -3.13 4.89
N THR A 57 -24.09 -4.37 4.74
CA THR A 57 -22.81 -4.66 4.08
C THR A 57 -22.92 -4.60 2.56
N ASN A 58 -24.16 -4.56 2.03
CA ASN A 58 -24.44 -4.39 0.62
C ASN A 58 -24.45 -2.88 0.26
N PRO A 59 -23.57 -2.42 -0.65
CA PRO A 59 -23.51 -1.03 -1.07
C PRO A 59 -24.84 -0.48 -1.62
N ASP A 60 -25.66 -1.32 -2.26
CA ASP A 60 -26.91 -0.89 -2.88
C ASP A 60 -27.98 -0.59 -1.82
N GLU A 61 -28.09 -1.45 -0.81
CA GLU A 61 -29.01 -1.27 0.32
C GLU A 61 -28.60 -0.14 1.26
N LEU A 62 -27.32 0.25 1.25
CA LEU A 62 -26.80 1.38 2.01
C LEU A 62 -27.39 2.72 1.55
N LEU A 63 -27.78 2.83 0.27
CA LEU A 63 -28.39 4.04 -0.29
C LEU A 63 -29.81 4.29 0.23
N ASP A 64 -30.52 3.22 0.61
CA ASP A 64 -31.88 3.28 1.16
C ASP A 64 -31.91 3.59 2.66
N GLN A 65 -30.76 3.56 3.33
CA GLN A 65 -30.65 3.84 4.76
C GLN A 65 -30.40 5.33 5.03
N PRO A 66 -30.92 5.87 6.14
CA PRO A 66 -30.67 7.27 6.50
C PRO A 66 -29.16 7.51 6.70
N PRO A 67 -28.63 8.64 6.19
CA PRO A 67 -27.20 8.92 6.26
C PRO A 67 -26.74 9.09 7.70
N VAL A 68 -25.61 8.46 8.03
CA VAL A 68 -24.92 8.66 9.30
C VAL A 68 -23.84 9.72 9.12
N HIS A 69 -23.92 10.79 9.91
CA HIS A 69 -22.96 11.88 9.84
C HIS A 69 -21.79 11.66 10.79
N VAL A 70 -20.57 11.72 10.25
CA VAL A 70 -19.31 11.64 11.00
C VAL A 70 -18.50 12.91 10.68
N PRO A 71 -18.18 13.77 11.68
CA PRO A 71 -17.34 14.92 11.45
C PRO A 71 -15.91 14.47 11.14
N VAL A 72 -15.41 14.84 9.96
CA VAL A 72 -14.07 14.47 9.49
C VAL A 72 -13.35 15.70 8.96
N THR A 73 -12.03 15.69 9.10
CA THR A 73 -11.13 16.65 8.46
C THR A 73 -10.01 15.87 7.78
N LEU A 74 -9.59 16.33 6.60
CA LEU A 74 -8.44 15.75 5.92
C LEU A 74 -7.16 16.34 6.55
N ASN A 75 -6.23 15.46 6.89
CA ASN A 75 -4.92 15.83 7.40
C ASN A 75 -3.83 15.37 6.41
N PRO A 76 -3.31 16.28 5.55
CA PRO A 76 -2.32 15.91 4.54
C PRO A 76 -1.02 15.37 5.16
N THR A 77 -0.50 14.26 4.63
CA THR A 77 0.85 13.78 4.95
C THR A 77 1.88 14.51 4.09
N LYS A 78 3.04 14.84 4.66
CA LYS A 78 4.15 15.42 3.88
C LYS A 78 4.96 14.35 3.16
N ASP A 79 5.27 13.27 3.89
CA ASP A 79 6.31 12.32 3.48
C ASP A 79 5.75 10.97 3.01
N PHE A 80 4.51 10.63 3.37
CA PHE A 80 3.87 9.37 2.96
C PHE A 80 3.05 9.56 1.68
N LYS A 81 3.73 9.62 0.54
CA LYS A 81 3.16 9.84 -0.81
C LYS A 81 3.79 8.88 -1.82
N LEU A 82 3.09 8.63 -2.92
CA LEU A 82 3.69 7.92 -4.06
C LEU A 82 4.85 8.73 -4.65
N PRO A 83 5.82 8.07 -5.30
CA PRO A 83 6.85 8.77 -6.08
C PRO A 83 6.19 9.58 -7.21
N GLU A 84 6.76 10.73 -7.55
CA GLU A 84 6.26 11.56 -8.66
C GLU A 84 6.33 10.82 -10.00
N ASP A 85 7.42 10.06 -10.20
CA ASP A 85 7.56 9.18 -11.35
C ASP A 85 6.76 7.87 -11.15
N PRO A 86 5.75 7.61 -11.99
CA PRO A 86 4.97 6.38 -11.92
C PRO A 86 5.79 5.13 -12.26
N SER A 87 6.92 5.25 -12.95
CA SER A 87 7.79 4.13 -13.34
C SER A 87 8.66 3.59 -12.18
N THR A 88 8.80 4.39 -11.12
CA THR A 88 9.57 4.02 -9.93
C THR A 88 9.00 2.76 -9.27
N ARG A 89 9.84 1.79 -8.91
CA ARG A 89 9.39 0.58 -8.22
C ARG A 89 8.97 0.91 -6.79
N ILE A 90 7.93 0.25 -6.27
CA ILE A 90 7.55 0.43 -4.86
C ILE A 90 7.42 -0.91 -4.15
N VAL A 91 7.92 -0.96 -2.92
CA VAL A 91 7.74 -2.06 -2.00
C VAL A 91 6.91 -1.57 -0.82
N MET A 92 5.86 -2.28 -0.48
CA MET A 92 4.87 -1.89 0.52
C MET A 92 4.79 -2.99 1.57
N VAL A 93 4.93 -2.64 2.85
CA VAL A 93 4.85 -3.58 3.97
C VAL A 93 3.77 -3.12 4.93
N GLY A 94 2.65 -3.84 4.96
CA GLY A 94 1.43 -3.40 5.65
C GLY A 94 0.59 -4.53 6.22
N PRO A 95 0.97 -5.14 7.36
CA PRO A 95 0.13 -6.15 8.00
C PRO A 95 -1.10 -5.54 8.68
N GLY A 96 -2.20 -6.32 8.70
CA GLY A 96 -3.48 -5.92 9.28
C GLY A 96 -4.00 -4.62 8.67
N THR A 97 -4.48 -3.69 9.51
CA THR A 97 -4.96 -2.38 9.03
C THR A 97 -3.85 -1.50 8.43
N GLY A 98 -2.58 -1.87 8.57
CA GLY A 98 -1.45 -1.23 7.88
C GLY A 98 -1.53 -1.34 6.36
N VAL A 99 -2.37 -2.23 5.82
CA VAL A 99 -2.62 -2.33 4.37
C VAL A 99 -3.41 -1.15 3.81
N ALA A 100 -4.12 -0.40 4.66
CA ALA A 100 -5.05 0.65 4.25
C ALA A 100 -4.48 1.61 3.18
N PRO A 101 -3.37 2.34 3.42
CA PRO A 101 -2.88 3.28 2.41
C PRO A 101 -2.40 2.59 1.12
N PHE A 102 -1.96 1.34 1.21
CA PHE A 102 -1.47 0.58 0.06
C PHE A 102 -2.58 0.17 -0.90
N VAL A 103 -3.80 -0.05 -0.40
CA VAL A 103 -4.98 -0.19 -1.28
C VAL A 103 -5.16 1.07 -2.13
N GLY A 104 -5.06 2.25 -1.52
CA GLY A 104 -5.11 3.53 -2.22
C GLY A 104 -3.97 3.70 -3.22
N PHE A 105 -2.74 3.37 -2.84
CA PHE A 105 -1.57 3.46 -3.74
C PHE A 105 -1.71 2.56 -4.96
N ILE A 106 -2.12 1.30 -4.75
CA ILE A 106 -2.32 0.35 -5.84
C ILE A 106 -3.44 0.81 -6.77
N GLN A 107 -4.59 1.24 -6.23
CA GLN A 107 -5.68 1.80 -7.02
C GLN A 107 -5.20 2.99 -7.87
N HIS A 108 -4.47 3.92 -7.26
CA HIS A 108 -3.97 5.11 -7.93
C HIS A 108 -3.04 4.77 -9.08
N ARG A 109 -2.02 3.93 -8.84
CA ARG A 109 -1.08 3.50 -9.88
C ARG A 109 -1.72 2.65 -10.96
N THR A 110 -2.67 1.79 -10.61
CA THR A 110 -3.39 0.98 -11.60
C THR A 110 -4.19 1.88 -12.54
N THR A 111 -4.84 2.93 -12.00
CA THR A 111 -5.61 3.88 -12.82
C THR A 111 -4.69 4.66 -13.76
N ILE A 112 -3.54 5.16 -13.26
CA ILE A 112 -2.53 5.82 -14.11
C ILE A 112 -2.03 4.87 -15.22
N GLY A 113 -1.82 3.59 -14.89
CA GLY A 113 -1.40 2.60 -15.88
C GLY A 113 -2.44 2.38 -16.96
N GLU A 114 -3.72 2.31 -16.60
CA GLU A 114 -4.82 2.21 -17.56
C GLU A 114 -4.87 3.44 -18.48
N GLU A 115 -4.75 4.65 -17.93
CA GLU A 115 -4.71 5.90 -18.70
C GLU A 115 -3.52 5.93 -19.68
N LEU A 116 -2.31 5.54 -19.23
CA LEU A 116 -1.12 5.49 -20.08
C LEU A 116 -1.26 4.46 -21.22
N GLU A 117 -1.87 3.31 -20.96
CA GLU A 117 -2.11 2.30 -22.00
C GLU A 117 -3.20 2.75 -22.99
N GLU A 118 -4.21 3.48 -22.54
CA GLU A 118 -5.20 4.12 -23.41
C GLU A 118 -4.57 5.21 -24.28
N GLU A 119 -3.72 6.06 -23.72
CA GLU A 119 -2.95 7.07 -24.45
C GLU A 119 -2.05 6.41 -25.50
N LYS A 120 -1.30 5.36 -25.14
CA LYS A 120 -0.47 4.59 -26.09
C LYS A 120 -1.31 4.00 -27.22
N ARG A 121 -2.49 3.46 -26.91
CA ARG A 121 -3.40 2.90 -27.93
C ARG A 121 -3.92 3.97 -28.87
N ALA A 122 -4.30 5.15 -28.35
CA ALA A 122 -4.74 6.29 -29.16
C ALA A 122 -3.58 6.87 -29.99
N MET A 123 -2.36 6.86 -29.45
CA MET A 123 -1.16 7.37 -30.10
C MET A 123 -0.62 6.42 -31.17
N GLY A 124 -0.81 5.10 -31.02
CA GLY A 124 -0.54 4.10 -32.03
C GLY A 124 -1.45 4.16 -33.26
N ASP A 125 -2.48 5.02 -33.23
CA ASP A 125 -3.42 5.27 -34.34
C ASP A 125 -3.03 6.52 -35.16
N ARG A 126 -1.82 7.08 -34.93
CA ARG A 126 -1.27 8.20 -35.72
C ARG A 126 -0.92 7.75 -37.15
N CYS A 127 -1.34 8.54 -38.15
CA CYS A 127 -1.16 8.26 -39.57
C CYS A 127 0.31 8.19 -39.99
N ASP A 128 0.86 6.99 -40.03
CA ASP A 128 2.01 6.63 -40.84
C ASP A 128 1.56 6.34 -42.28
N GLY A 129 2.19 7.00 -43.25
CA GLY A 129 1.73 6.92 -44.63
C GLY A 129 2.63 7.57 -45.66
N VAL A 130 2.21 7.46 -46.92
CA VAL A 130 2.91 8.02 -48.08
C VAL A 130 2.13 9.24 -48.57
N TRP A 131 2.63 10.44 -48.31
CA TRP A 131 2.06 11.66 -48.89
C TRP A 131 2.76 11.95 -50.22
N ARG A 132 2.02 11.84 -51.34
CA ARG A 132 2.54 12.07 -52.70
C ARG A 132 3.76 11.24 -53.08
N GLY A 133 3.77 9.96 -52.74
CA GLY A 133 4.90 9.06 -53.04
C GLY A 133 6.12 9.26 -52.14
N MET A 134 6.08 10.22 -51.21
CA MET A 134 7.13 10.44 -50.22
C MET A 134 6.70 9.79 -48.90
N PRO A 135 7.54 8.94 -48.29
CA PRO A 135 7.29 8.45 -46.95
C PRO A 135 7.32 9.67 -46.01
N VAL A 136 6.21 9.94 -45.33
CA VAL A 136 6.15 10.95 -44.28
C VAL A 136 6.08 10.21 -42.96
N ARG A 137 7.12 10.39 -42.15
CA ARG A 137 7.07 10.16 -40.71
C ARG A 137 7.02 11.54 -40.10
N LEU A 138 5.95 11.84 -39.37
CA LEU A 138 6.02 12.95 -38.44
C LEU A 138 6.87 12.41 -37.29
N ASP A 139 8.08 12.94 -37.14
CA ASP A 139 8.97 12.55 -36.06
C ASP A 139 8.29 12.91 -34.74
N ASP A 140 7.70 11.90 -34.11
CA ASP A 140 7.28 12.01 -32.73
C ASP A 140 8.55 12.17 -31.90
N GLU A 141 8.76 13.36 -31.33
CA GLU A 141 9.73 13.56 -30.26
C GLU A 141 9.63 12.35 -29.33
N CYS A 142 10.72 11.59 -29.16
CA CYS A 142 10.76 10.36 -28.38
C CYS A 142 10.01 10.55 -27.05
N VAL A 143 8.74 10.13 -27.01
CA VAL A 143 7.97 10.13 -25.78
C VAL A 143 8.59 9.00 -24.98
N GLU A 144 9.35 9.33 -23.94
CA GLU A 144 9.85 8.33 -22.99
C GLU A 144 8.68 7.41 -22.64
N GLU A 145 8.86 6.10 -22.79
CA GLU A 145 7.81 5.11 -22.55
C GLU A 145 7.35 5.19 -21.09
N ARG A 146 6.34 6.01 -20.84
CA ARG A 146 5.72 6.13 -19.53
C ARG A 146 5.02 4.82 -19.24
N SER A 147 5.44 4.19 -18.15
CA SER A 147 4.88 2.94 -17.65
C SER A 147 4.80 3.00 -16.14
N VAL A 148 3.91 2.17 -15.58
CA VAL A 148 3.81 2.05 -14.12
C VAL A 148 4.82 1.02 -13.65
N GLY A 149 5.66 1.44 -12.71
CA GLY A 149 6.66 0.60 -12.08
C GLY A 149 6.02 -0.52 -11.28
N PRO A 150 6.66 -1.70 -11.24
CA PRO A 150 6.14 -2.84 -10.51
C PRO A 150 5.99 -2.53 -9.02
N MET A 151 4.92 -3.07 -8.44
CA MET A 151 4.55 -2.90 -7.05
C MET A 151 4.66 -4.23 -6.33
N TRP A 152 5.22 -4.24 -5.12
CA TRP A 152 5.27 -5.45 -4.29
C TRP A 152 4.67 -5.18 -2.92
N LEU A 153 3.57 -5.86 -2.59
CA LEU A 153 2.91 -5.78 -1.30
C LEU A 153 3.23 -7.00 -0.43
N PHE A 154 3.84 -6.77 0.72
CA PHE A 154 3.94 -7.71 1.83
C PHE A 154 2.77 -7.47 2.79
N PHE A 155 1.79 -8.38 2.76
CA PHE A 155 0.61 -8.33 3.62
C PHE A 155 0.68 -9.43 4.68
N GLY A 156 0.15 -9.16 5.87
CA GLY A 156 0.08 -10.17 6.93
C GLY A 156 -1.19 -10.07 7.74
N CYS A 157 -1.79 -11.21 8.07
CA CYS A 157 -2.94 -11.32 8.97
C CYS A 157 -2.83 -12.58 9.85
N ARG A 158 -3.87 -12.87 10.65
CA ARG A 158 -3.87 -14.07 11.50
C ARG A 158 -4.17 -15.29 10.65
N SER A 159 -5.25 -15.26 9.88
CA SER A 159 -5.74 -16.41 9.16
C SER A 159 -6.39 -16.05 7.83
N GLU A 160 -6.11 -16.91 6.84
CA GLU A 160 -6.70 -17.04 5.50
C GLU A 160 -8.03 -16.33 5.28
N ASP A 161 -9.14 -17.06 5.30
CA ASP A 161 -9.72 -17.32 6.60
C ASP A 161 -10.67 -16.21 7.05
N ARG A 162 -10.17 -15.40 7.98
CA ARG A 162 -10.99 -14.55 8.85
C ARG A 162 -10.69 -13.07 8.73
N ASP A 163 -9.42 -12.71 8.64
CA ASP A 163 -8.97 -11.33 8.80
C ASP A 163 -8.04 -10.86 7.66
N PHE A 164 -8.13 -11.53 6.51
CA PHE A 164 -7.54 -11.04 5.27
C PHE A 164 -8.35 -9.88 4.70
N LEU A 165 -8.02 -8.69 5.20
CA LEU A 165 -8.61 -7.43 4.75
C LEU A 165 -8.40 -7.24 3.24
N TYR A 166 -9.48 -6.85 2.54
CA TYR A 166 -9.48 -6.58 1.10
C TYR A 166 -9.06 -7.77 0.22
N ARG A 167 -9.25 -9.03 0.66
CA ARG A 167 -8.80 -10.22 -0.07
C ARG A 167 -9.18 -10.20 -1.56
N GLU A 168 -10.47 -10.01 -1.86
CA GLU A 168 -10.97 -10.05 -3.24
C GLU A 168 -10.37 -8.94 -4.10
N GLU A 169 -10.28 -7.73 -3.55
CA GLU A 169 -9.72 -6.56 -4.22
C GLU A 169 -8.22 -6.73 -4.48
N LEU A 170 -7.45 -7.13 -3.47
CA LEU A 170 -6.01 -7.37 -3.60
C LEU A 170 -5.70 -8.53 -4.54
N SER A 171 -6.51 -9.60 -4.52
CA SER A 171 -6.35 -10.73 -5.44
C SER A 171 -6.63 -10.32 -6.88
N ARG A 172 -7.67 -9.51 -7.11
CA ARG A 172 -8.00 -8.96 -8.42
C ARG A 172 -6.90 -8.04 -8.95
N LEU A 173 -6.36 -7.18 -8.08
CA LEU A 173 -5.28 -6.27 -8.44
C LEU A 173 -3.98 -7.02 -8.76
N ALA A 174 -3.67 -8.07 -8.00
CA ALA A 174 -2.50 -8.92 -8.26
C ALA A 174 -2.62 -9.69 -9.59
N ALA A 175 -3.82 -10.07 -10.00
CA ALA A 175 -4.05 -10.78 -11.27
C ALA A 175 -3.84 -9.91 -12.52
N ARG A 176 -3.84 -8.58 -12.40
CA ARG A 176 -3.64 -7.63 -13.52
C ARG A 176 -2.17 -7.20 -13.70
N GLU A 177 -1.25 -8.04 -13.22
CA GLU A 177 0.21 -8.03 -13.45
C GLU A 177 1.07 -6.88 -12.88
N ALA A 178 0.49 -5.78 -12.37
CA ALA A 178 1.29 -4.69 -11.79
C ALA A 178 1.65 -4.87 -10.30
N VAL A 179 1.04 -5.83 -9.59
CA VAL A 179 1.21 -6.02 -8.14
C VAL A 179 1.58 -7.45 -7.80
N ARG A 180 2.77 -7.64 -7.23
CA ARG A 180 3.12 -8.88 -6.55
C ARG A 180 2.62 -8.86 -5.11
N LEU A 181 1.91 -9.90 -4.70
CA LEU A 181 1.38 -10.06 -3.35
C LEU A 181 2.08 -11.20 -2.60
N SER A 182 2.76 -10.87 -1.50
CA SER A 182 3.40 -11.84 -0.59
C SER A 182 2.67 -11.84 0.76
N THR A 183 1.94 -12.91 1.06
CA THR A 183 1.10 -13.00 2.27
C THR A 183 1.76 -13.79 3.41
N ALA A 184 1.59 -13.30 4.64
CA ALA A 184 2.02 -13.94 5.87
C ALA A 184 0.83 -14.25 6.78
N PHE A 185 0.64 -15.52 7.14
CA PHE A 185 -0.46 -15.95 8.02
C PHE A 185 0.10 -16.45 9.35
N SER A 186 -0.11 -15.67 10.41
CA SER A 186 0.50 -15.95 11.71
C SER A 186 -0.17 -17.10 12.50
N ARG A 187 -1.34 -17.59 12.08
CA ARG A 187 -2.12 -18.64 12.76
C ARG A 187 -2.67 -19.75 11.86
N SER A 188 -2.31 -19.79 10.57
CA SER A 188 -2.84 -20.80 9.63
C SER A 188 -1.99 -22.07 9.51
N GLY A 189 -0.80 -22.11 10.14
CA GLY A 189 0.12 -23.24 10.04
C GLY A 189 0.76 -23.62 11.37
N ALA A 190 1.69 -24.59 11.33
CA ALA A 190 2.41 -25.07 12.51
C ALA A 190 3.37 -24.01 13.09
N SER A 191 3.88 -23.11 12.26
CA SER A 191 4.75 -22.01 12.64
C SER A 191 4.07 -20.65 12.41
N LYS A 192 4.45 -19.66 13.23
CA LYS A 192 3.99 -18.29 13.07
C LYS A 192 4.81 -17.64 11.96
N VAL A 193 4.15 -17.21 10.89
CA VAL A 193 4.78 -16.50 9.77
C VAL A 193 4.34 -15.04 9.79
N TYR A 194 5.32 -14.12 9.78
CA TYR A 194 5.11 -12.68 9.71
C TYR A 194 5.68 -12.09 8.42
N VAL A 195 5.40 -10.80 8.18
CA VAL A 195 5.82 -10.11 6.95
C VAL A 195 7.34 -10.08 6.79
N GLN A 196 8.09 -9.89 7.88
CA GLN A 196 9.56 -9.92 7.86
C GLN A 196 10.12 -11.28 7.47
N ASP A 197 9.40 -12.38 7.75
CA ASP A 197 9.85 -13.73 7.38
C ASP A 197 9.70 -13.92 5.87
N ARG A 198 8.58 -13.45 5.30
CA ARG A 198 8.37 -13.40 3.84
C ARG A 198 9.36 -12.49 3.13
N MET A 199 9.75 -11.38 3.75
CA MET A 199 10.80 -10.51 3.20
C MET A 199 12.13 -11.24 3.12
N ARG A 200 12.54 -11.96 4.19
CA ARG A 200 13.79 -12.75 4.19
C ARG A 200 13.76 -13.91 3.19
N GLU A 201 12.63 -14.60 3.06
CA GLU A 201 12.43 -15.64 2.04
C GLU A 201 12.70 -15.13 0.62
N HIS A 202 12.38 -13.85 0.38
CA HIS A 202 12.62 -13.17 -0.89
C HIS A 202 13.83 -12.24 -0.88
N GLY A 203 14.75 -12.40 0.08
CA GLY A 203 15.82 -11.45 0.38
C GLY A 203 16.65 -11.05 -0.84
N GLY A 204 17.11 -12.01 -1.62
CA GLY A 204 17.95 -11.73 -2.81
C GLY A 204 17.24 -10.94 -3.90
N GLU A 205 15.92 -11.09 -4.05
CA GLU A 205 15.15 -10.28 -4.99
C GLU A 205 14.81 -8.91 -4.40
N LEU A 206 14.41 -8.87 -3.14
CA LEU A 206 14.13 -7.62 -2.44
C LEU A 206 15.36 -6.70 -2.40
N ALA A 207 16.56 -7.24 -2.16
CA ALA A 207 17.81 -6.49 -2.22
C ALA A 207 18.05 -5.88 -3.62
N ARG A 208 17.80 -6.62 -4.69
CA ARG A 208 17.91 -6.09 -6.07
C ARG A 208 16.90 -4.98 -6.34
N TRP A 209 15.65 -5.14 -5.89
CA TRP A 209 14.64 -4.08 -6.02
C TRP A 209 15.08 -2.79 -5.32
N LEU A 210 15.60 -2.89 -4.10
CA LEU A 210 15.99 -1.75 -3.29
C LEU A 210 17.29 -1.09 -3.78
N LEU A 211 18.30 -1.88 -4.17
CA LEU A 211 19.63 -1.37 -4.52
C LEU A 211 19.77 -1.00 -6.00
N GLU A 212 19.32 -1.87 -6.91
CA GLU A 212 19.47 -1.66 -8.36
C GLU A 212 18.25 -0.95 -8.95
N GLY A 213 17.06 -1.34 -8.49
CA GLY A 213 15.79 -0.82 -9.00
C GLY A 213 15.37 0.52 -8.41
N SER A 214 16.17 1.08 -7.48
CA SER A 214 15.85 2.28 -6.71
C SER A 214 14.42 2.27 -6.14
N ALA A 215 13.95 1.09 -5.71
CA ALA A 215 12.59 0.95 -5.22
C ALA A 215 12.38 1.74 -3.93
N ILE A 216 11.25 2.43 -3.81
CA ILE A 216 10.87 3.08 -2.56
C ILE A 216 10.15 2.09 -1.65
N LEU A 217 10.67 1.92 -0.43
CA LEU A 217 10.10 1.06 0.60
C LEU A 217 9.17 1.85 1.52
N TYR A 218 7.92 1.43 1.60
CA TYR A 218 6.91 1.96 2.51
C TYR A 218 6.56 0.94 3.58
N VAL A 219 6.51 1.38 4.84
CA VAL A 219 6.09 0.56 5.98
C VAL A 219 4.93 1.23 6.69
N CYS A 220 3.82 0.52 6.88
CA CYS A 220 2.64 1.03 7.58
C CYS A 220 2.08 -0.02 8.54
N GLY A 221 1.70 0.38 9.76
CA GLY A 221 1.12 -0.51 10.77
C GLY A 221 1.67 -0.24 12.17
N ASP A 222 1.90 -1.31 12.95
CA ASP A 222 2.40 -1.22 14.33
C ASP A 222 3.83 -0.66 14.38
N GLY A 223 3.96 0.63 14.75
CA GLY A 223 5.25 1.30 14.89
C GLY A 223 6.09 0.84 16.09
N ALA A 224 5.50 0.15 17.07
CA ALA A 224 6.22 -0.24 18.29
C ALA A 224 7.09 -1.48 18.09
N ARG A 225 6.57 -2.48 17.37
CA ARG A 225 7.24 -3.76 17.14
C ARG A 225 7.46 -4.05 15.66
N MET A 226 6.38 -4.08 14.87
CA MET A 226 6.43 -4.49 13.47
C MET A 226 7.40 -3.64 12.64
N ALA A 227 7.37 -2.30 12.80
CA ALA A 227 8.29 -1.42 12.07
C ALA A 227 9.77 -1.71 12.39
N LYS A 228 10.10 -2.05 13.65
CA LYS A 228 11.47 -2.40 14.06
C LYS A 228 11.90 -3.74 13.48
N ASP A 229 11.00 -4.73 13.51
CA ASP A 229 11.27 -6.07 12.97
C ASP A 229 11.47 -6.03 11.45
N VAL A 230 10.68 -5.22 10.75
CA VAL A 230 10.82 -4.98 9.30
C VAL A 230 12.13 -4.27 9.01
N ARG A 231 12.47 -3.20 9.75
CA ARG A 231 13.75 -2.49 9.59
C ARG A 231 14.94 -3.44 9.78
N ALA A 232 14.91 -4.25 10.84
CA ALA A 232 15.95 -5.24 11.11
C ALA A 232 16.05 -6.28 9.98
N ALA A 233 14.92 -6.76 9.47
CA ALA A 233 14.91 -7.69 8.35
C ALA A 233 15.49 -7.08 7.07
N VAL A 234 15.21 -5.81 6.78
CA VAL A 234 15.84 -5.11 5.65
C VAL A 234 17.34 -5.01 5.84
N CYS A 235 17.83 -4.63 7.03
CA CYS A 235 19.26 -4.59 7.30
C CYS A 235 19.93 -5.95 7.06
N THR A 236 19.35 -7.04 7.59
CA THR A 236 19.84 -8.40 7.37
C THR A 236 19.85 -8.77 5.88
N ILE A 237 18.77 -8.48 5.15
CA ILE A 237 18.68 -8.76 3.72
C ILE A 237 19.74 -8.01 2.93
N LEU A 238 20.01 -6.76 3.27
CA LEU A 238 21.08 -5.98 2.66
C LEU A 238 22.44 -6.58 2.99
N ASP A 239 22.72 -6.90 4.25
CA ASP A 239 24.01 -7.49 4.65
C ASP A 239 24.26 -8.85 3.95
N GLU A 240 23.23 -9.68 3.79
CA GLU A 240 23.33 -11.00 3.17
C GLU A 240 23.38 -10.96 1.64
N HIS A 241 22.63 -10.05 1.00
CA HIS A 241 22.41 -10.06 -0.46
C HIS A 241 22.90 -8.80 -1.18
N GLY A 242 23.29 -7.76 -0.47
CA GLY A 242 23.68 -6.47 -1.06
C GLY A 242 25.08 -6.47 -1.68
N GLY A 243 25.97 -7.37 -1.26
CA GLY A 243 27.26 -7.62 -1.89
C GLY A 243 28.05 -6.34 -2.23
N ALA A 244 28.50 -6.24 -3.49
CA ALA A 244 29.27 -5.09 -3.98
C ALA A 244 28.46 -3.78 -4.02
N LEU A 245 27.13 -3.84 -4.17
CA LEU A 245 26.26 -2.66 -4.28
C LEU A 245 26.22 -1.83 -3.00
N LEU A 246 26.51 -2.44 -1.84
CA LEU A 246 26.61 -1.72 -0.57
C LEU A 246 27.91 -0.90 -0.44
N GLY A 247 28.90 -1.12 -1.31
CA GLY A 247 30.17 -0.40 -1.27
C GLY A 247 30.92 -0.57 0.07
N GLY A 248 30.82 -1.75 0.68
CA GLY A 248 31.42 -2.06 1.98
C GLY A 248 30.72 -1.42 3.19
N GLN A 249 29.54 -0.83 3.01
CA GLN A 249 28.70 -0.35 4.11
C GLN A 249 27.84 -1.48 4.67
N THR A 250 27.48 -1.39 5.95
CA THR A 250 26.48 -2.26 6.56
C THR A 250 25.07 -1.83 6.16
N GLY A 251 24.13 -2.78 6.15
CA GLY A 251 22.72 -2.55 5.87
C GLY A 251 22.12 -1.49 6.79
N ASP A 252 22.47 -1.50 8.08
CA ASP A 252 22.01 -0.48 9.03
C ASP A 252 22.42 0.95 8.65
N ARG A 253 23.67 1.13 8.17
CA ARG A 253 24.16 2.44 7.74
C ARG A 253 23.45 2.91 6.47
N VAL A 254 23.12 1.99 5.57
CA VAL A 254 22.39 2.30 4.34
C VAL A 254 20.94 2.66 4.64
N VAL A 255 20.25 1.85 5.45
CA VAL A 255 18.86 2.12 5.86
C VAL A 255 18.76 3.45 6.61
N ALA A 256 19.69 3.74 7.53
CA ALA A 256 19.71 5.01 8.24
C ALA A 256 19.96 6.23 7.34
N LYS A 257 20.49 6.05 6.12
CA LYS A 257 20.57 7.11 5.11
C LYS A 257 19.26 7.27 4.34
N TRP A 258 18.56 6.17 4.06
CA TRP A 258 17.26 6.20 3.38
C TRP A 258 16.15 6.80 4.25
N GLU A 259 16.24 6.65 5.57
CA GLU A 259 15.27 7.20 6.53
C GLU A 259 15.41 8.72 6.77
N LYS A 260 16.46 9.36 6.24
CA LYS A 260 16.74 10.80 6.40
C LYS A 260 16.25 11.60 5.21
#